data_AF-L0AYT8-F1
#
_entry.id   AF-L0AYT8-F1
#
_cell.length_a   1.000
_cell.length_b   1.000
_cell.length_c   1.000
_cell.angle_alpha   90.00
_cell.angle_beta   90.00
_cell.angle_gamma   90.00
#
_symmetry.space_group_name_H-M   'P 1'
#
loop_
_entity.id
_entity.type
_entity.pdbx_description
1 polymer ?
#
loop_
_entity_poly.entity_id
_entity_poly.type
_entity_poly.pdbx_seq_one_letter_code
_entity_poly.pdbx_strand_id
1 'polypeptide(L)'
;MSVATFRDKNDQVGLPPVKGVSTIYVYFNSKNSRGIPLLITYQQDFGEKSWFRRNTKSGNTWSEVCQYERPTDPSDDSDNKIKGLLQHLGYYPSIIPDLSNLGNYSDESTDIGVTVRASFIEDGYSKFEHSLRGGLFELKGVIHGTGNTPLTGISSNYPIESVSAYYYGGADPQDMSKLLLVEFVIKNNQTTYKYYHKQNKEDLTWSEYSVPGQGTTQLRGTPLKEELDKLKKVQSPDHSPSIGQQILGFINSTPVKIGGGSLATGVGGSALGYGGYKLFISLIARL
;
A
#
# COMPACT_ATOMS: atom_id res chain seq x y z
N MET A 1 11.57 30.35 3.47
CA MET A 1 11.61 29.67 4.79
C MET A 1 11.20 28.22 4.62
N SER A 2 11.50 27.32 5.56
CA SER A 2 10.92 25.96 5.58
C SER A 2 10.26 25.67 6.92
N VAL A 3 9.08 25.05 6.90
CA VAL A 3 8.32 24.62 8.07
C VAL A 3 8.29 23.10 8.07
N ALA A 4 8.81 22.46 9.12
CA ALA A 4 8.86 21.00 9.22
C ALA A 4 7.98 20.44 10.34
N THR A 5 7.73 21.23 11.38
CA THR A 5 6.93 20.84 12.54
C THR A 5 6.09 22.01 13.01
N PHE A 6 4.95 21.70 13.61
CA PHE A 6 4.11 22.65 14.31
C PHE A 6 3.78 22.05 15.67
N ARG A 7 3.93 22.85 16.73
CA ARG A 7 3.66 22.44 18.10
C ARG A 7 2.64 23.40 18.69
N ASP A 8 1.58 22.84 19.26
CA ASP A 8 0.69 23.56 20.18
C ASP A 8 0.96 23.09 21.62
N LYS A 9 -0.07 22.93 22.45
CA LYS A 9 0.05 22.19 23.73
C LYS A 9 0.72 20.81 23.55
N ASN A 10 0.56 20.17 22.38
CA ASN A 10 1.18 18.91 21.99
C ASN A 10 1.85 19.04 20.61
N ASP A 11 2.73 18.09 20.28
CA ASP A 11 3.25 17.94 18.92
C ASP A 11 2.10 17.66 17.95
N GLN A 12 2.08 18.34 16.81
CA GLN A 12 1.08 18.13 15.78
C GLN A 12 1.63 17.22 14.67
N VAL A 13 0.79 16.36 14.12
CA VAL A 13 1.15 15.41 13.05
C VAL A 13 0.24 15.58 11.84
N GLY A 14 0.63 15.06 10.67
CA GLY A 14 -0.14 15.21 9.43
C GLY A 14 0.15 16.50 8.63
N LEU A 15 1.08 17.33 9.09
CA LEU A 15 1.60 18.46 8.33
C LEU A 15 2.91 18.04 7.64
N PRO A 16 2.96 17.99 6.29
CA PRO A 16 4.20 17.68 5.58
C PRO A 16 5.21 18.84 5.73
N PRO A 17 6.52 18.57 5.62
CA PRO A 17 7.50 19.65 5.52
C PRO A 17 7.24 20.50 4.26
N VAL A 18 7.08 21.81 4.44
CA VAL A 18 6.84 22.76 3.35
C VAL A 18 8.04 23.70 3.20
N LYS A 19 8.48 23.92 1.97
CA LYS A 19 9.59 24.81 1.61
C LYS A 19 9.05 26.07 0.91
N GLY A 20 9.86 27.12 0.89
CA GLY A 20 9.49 28.38 0.23
C GLY A 20 8.34 29.10 0.91
N VAL A 21 8.07 28.86 2.20
CA VAL A 21 6.98 29.52 2.92
C VAL A 21 7.34 30.99 3.13
N SER A 22 6.46 31.90 2.71
CA SER A 22 6.58 33.35 2.92
C SER A 22 5.67 33.82 4.05
N THR A 23 4.46 33.27 4.15
CA THR A 23 3.46 33.66 5.15
C THR A 23 2.66 32.45 5.59
N ILE A 24 2.27 32.43 6.87
CA ILE A 24 1.44 31.38 7.45
C ILE A 24 0.22 32.05 8.05
N TYR A 25 -0.97 31.63 7.62
CA TYR A 25 -2.22 32.06 8.25
C TYR A 25 -2.72 30.92 9.13
N VAL A 26 -3.16 31.28 10.34
CA VAL A 26 -3.68 30.33 11.32
C VAL A 26 -5.04 30.84 11.75
N TYR A 27 -6.06 30.01 11.58
CA TYR A 27 -7.44 30.38 11.86
C TYR A 27 -7.98 29.63 13.05
N PHE A 28 -8.81 30.33 13.80
CA PHE A 28 -9.46 29.88 15.02
C PHE A 28 -10.97 30.09 14.89
N ASN A 29 -11.77 29.25 15.54
CA ASN A 29 -13.19 29.49 15.68
C ASN A 29 -13.47 30.11 17.05
N SER A 30 -13.77 31.41 17.08
CA SER A 30 -13.98 32.17 18.33
C SER A 30 -15.12 31.62 19.20
N LYS A 31 -16.07 30.88 18.62
CA LYS A 31 -17.23 30.33 19.35
C LYS A 31 -16.93 29.01 20.05
N ASN A 32 -16.10 28.17 19.43
CA ASN A 32 -15.97 26.76 19.81
C ASN A 32 -14.54 26.33 20.17
N SER A 33 -13.53 27.16 19.90
CA SER A 33 -12.13 26.81 20.12
C SER A 33 -11.54 27.65 21.25
N ARG A 34 -11.01 26.99 22.30
CA ARG A 34 -10.27 27.63 23.41
C ARG A 34 -8.90 28.15 22.95
N GLY A 35 -8.86 28.92 21.86
CA GLY A 35 -7.63 29.28 21.14
C GLY A 35 -6.96 28.09 20.43
N ILE A 36 -7.75 27.07 20.03
CA ILE A 36 -7.24 25.88 19.34
C ILE A 36 -7.25 26.19 17.83
N PRO A 37 -6.09 26.15 17.14
CA PRO A 37 -6.05 26.39 15.70
C PRO A 37 -6.78 25.24 14.98
N LEU A 38 -7.61 25.58 13.99
CA LEU A 38 -8.46 24.63 13.27
C LEU A 38 -8.12 24.53 11.79
N LEU A 39 -7.57 25.60 11.21
CA LEU A 39 -7.18 25.67 9.81
C LEU A 39 -5.85 26.42 9.73
N ILE A 40 -4.95 25.95 8.88
CA ILE A 40 -3.67 26.57 8.60
C ILE A 40 -3.50 26.61 7.09
N THR A 41 -2.90 27.67 6.58
CA THR A 41 -2.41 27.70 5.20
C THR A 41 -1.00 28.25 5.14
N TYR A 42 -0.20 27.60 4.31
CA TYR A 42 1.14 28.06 3.95
C TYR A 42 1.04 28.76 2.60
N GLN A 43 1.35 30.05 2.58
CA GLN A 43 1.59 30.76 1.34
C GLN A 43 3.06 30.58 0.96
N GLN A 44 3.29 29.95 -0.18
CA GLN A 44 4.62 29.65 -0.70
C GLN A 44 5.02 30.67 -1.78
N ASP A 45 6.30 30.65 -2.14
CA ASP A 45 6.81 31.35 -3.30
C ASP A 45 5.99 30.99 -4.56
N PHE A 46 5.86 31.94 -5.49
CA PHE A 46 5.05 31.80 -6.72
C PHE A 46 3.53 31.67 -6.50
N GLY A 47 3.04 31.93 -5.29
CA GLY A 47 1.60 32.04 -5.01
C GLY A 47 0.89 30.72 -4.75
N GLU A 48 1.63 29.61 -4.65
CA GLU A 48 1.08 28.33 -4.22
C GLU A 48 0.59 28.40 -2.76
N LYS A 49 -0.54 27.72 -2.49
CA LYS A 49 -1.18 27.71 -1.17
C LYS A 49 -1.53 26.28 -0.78
N SER A 50 -0.98 25.81 0.33
CA SER A 50 -1.35 24.50 0.89
C SER A 50 -2.19 24.71 2.14
N TRP A 51 -3.41 24.19 2.12
CA TRP A 51 -4.39 24.33 3.19
C TRP A 51 -4.48 23.03 3.98
N PHE A 52 -4.41 23.13 5.31
CA PHE A 52 -4.50 21.99 6.21
C PHE A 52 -5.53 22.27 7.28
N ARG A 53 -6.42 21.30 7.51
CA ARG A 53 -7.45 21.37 8.53
C ARG A 53 -7.18 20.37 9.63
N ARG A 54 -7.38 20.82 10.87
CA ARG A 54 -7.22 20.00 12.06
C ARG A 54 -8.38 19.03 12.20
N ASN A 55 -8.04 17.82 12.59
CA ASN A 55 -9.01 16.82 12.95
C ASN A 55 -9.37 16.90 14.44
N THR A 56 -10.43 17.64 14.74
CA THR A 56 -10.86 17.89 16.13
C THR A 56 -11.36 16.65 16.86
N LYS A 57 -11.77 15.58 16.14
CA LYS A 57 -12.20 14.32 16.76
C LYS A 57 -11.02 13.44 17.17
N SER A 58 -9.95 13.40 16.37
CA SER A 58 -8.76 12.60 16.67
C SER A 58 -7.63 13.39 17.36
N GLY A 59 -7.78 14.70 17.53
CA GLY A 59 -6.92 15.53 18.37
C GLY A 59 -5.89 16.37 17.61
N ASN A 60 -4.63 15.95 17.63
CA ASN A 60 -3.44 16.69 17.14
C ASN A 60 -3.05 16.36 15.68
N THR A 61 -3.96 15.75 14.91
CA THR A 61 -3.71 15.38 13.52
C THR A 61 -4.27 16.44 12.57
N TRP A 62 -3.59 16.63 11.45
CA TRP A 62 -3.96 17.57 10.39
C TRP A 62 -4.10 16.81 9.08
N SER A 63 -4.97 17.28 8.20
CA SER A 63 -5.15 16.70 6.87
C SER A 63 -5.30 17.81 5.86
N GLU A 64 -4.77 17.59 4.67
CA GLU A 64 -4.84 18.56 3.59
C GLU A 64 -6.29 18.78 3.16
N VAL A 65 -6.64 20.03 2.86
CA VAL A 65 -7.96 20.41 2.37
C VAL A 65 -8.08 20.04 0.90
N CYS A 66 -9.14 19.31 0.53
CA CYS A 66 -9.42 18.93 -0.85
C CYS A 66 -9.46 20.16 -1.77
N GLN A 67 -8.94 20.06 -2.99
CA GLN A 67 -8.79 21.20 -3.91
C GLN A 67 -10.06 22.06 -4.08
N TYR A 68 -11.23 21.44 -4.16
CA TYR A 68 -12.51 22.12 -4.36
C TYR A 68 -13.01 22.86 -3.11
N GLU A 69 -12.55 22.46 -1.91
CA GLU A 69 -12.86 23.11 -0.64
C GLU A 69 -11.82 24.17 -0.24
N ARG A 70 -10.68 24.26 -0.95
CA ARG A 70 -9.63 25.24 -0.67
C ARG A 70 -10.17 26.67 -0.88
N PRO A 71 -10.03 27.57 0.11
CA PRO A 71 -10.32 28.99 -0.06
C PRO A 71 -9.40 29.64 -1.10
N THR A 72 -9.95 30.60 -1.84
CA THR A 72 -9.24 31.27 -2.93
C THR A 72 -8.16 32.22 -2.40
N ASP A 73 -8.48 32.94 -1.32
CA ASP A 73 -7.61 33.92 -0.66
C ASP A 73 -7.51 33.61 0.84
N PRO A 74 -6.32 33.60 1.45
CA PRO A 74 -6.19 33.41 2.90
C PRO A 74 -6.66 34.61 3.73
N SER A 75 -6.73 35.81 3.17
CA SER A 75 -7.10 37.04 3.85
C SER A 75 -8.57 37.45 3.65
N ASP A 76 -9.27 36.80 2.71
CA ASP A 76 -10.66 37.08 2.37
C ASP A 76 -11.48 35.78 2.32
N ASP A 77 -12.66 35.81 2.93
CA ASP A 77 -13.62 34.70 2.98
C ASP A 77 -14.90 35.03 2.20
N SER A 78 -14.80 35.82 1.14
CA SER A 78 -15.92 36.15 0.25
C SER A 78 -16.55 34.90 -0.39
N ASP A 79 -15.78 33.82 -0.57
CA ASP A 79 -16.26 32.51 -1.03
C ASP A 79 -16.88 31.62 0.08
N ASN A 80 -16.89 32.11 1.33
CA ASN A 80 -17.36 31.42 2.54
C ASN A 80 -16.67 30.08 2.86
N LYS A 81 -15.56 29.73 2.19
CA LYS A 81 -14.90 28.44 2.39
C LYS A 81 -14.12 28.39 3.71
N ILE A 82 -13.47 29.47 4.14
CA ILE A 82 -12.77 29.54 5.44
C ILE A 82 -13.80 29.32 6.56
N LYS A 83 -14.89 30.08 6.56
CA LYS A 83 -15.95 29.93 7.55
C LYS A 83 -16.59 28.54 7.51
N GLY A 84 -16.81 27.96 6.33
CA GLY A 84 -17.28 26.59 6.19
C GLY A 84 -16.36 25.60 6.91
N LEU A 85 -15.08 25.60 6.56
CA LEU A 85 -14.06 24.72 7.16
C LEU A 85 -13.94 24.90 8.68
N LEU A 86 -14.09 26.12 9.20
CA LEU A 86 -14.04 26.40 10.64
C LEU A 86 -15.27 25.93 11.44
N GLN A 87 -16.41 25.72 10.78
CA GLN A 87 -17.66 25.32 11.44
C GLN A 87 -17.81 23.80 11.57
N HIS A 88 -17.14 23.01 10.72
CA HIS A 88 -17.20 21.56 10.80
C HIS A 88 -16.46 21.04 12.05
N LEU A 89 -17.05 20.06 12.75
CA LEU A 89 -16.51 19.47 13.99
C LEU A 89 -15.59 18.26 13.75
N GLY A 90 -15.43 17.82 12.51
CA GLY A 90 -14.48 16.79 12.11
C GLY A 90 -14.06 17.01 10.66
N TYR A 91 -12.84 16.60 10.31
CA TYR A 91 -12.34 16.62 8.95
C TYR A 91 -11.59 15.33 8.67
N TYR A 92 -12.05 14.59 7.69
CA TYR A 92 -11.35 13.44 7.15
C TYR A 92 -11.57 13.52 5.64
N PRO A 93 -10.56 13.88 4.83
CA PRO A 93 -10.75 13.85 3.39
C PRO A 93 -11.13 12.44 2.95
N SER A 94 -12.06 12.33 2.01
CA SER A 94 -12.46 11.05 1.42
C SER A 94 -11.59 10.77 0.20
N ILE A 95 -10.78 9.72 0.22
CA ILE A 95 -9.87 9.37 -0.89
C ILE A 95 -10.12 7.96 -1.43
N ILE A 96 -9.59 7.67 -2.61
CA ILE A 96 -9.59 6.35 -3.26
C ILE A 96 -8.13 5.93 -3.51
N PRO A 97 -7.47 5.24 -2.56
CA PRO A 97 -6.09 4.82 -2.74
C PRO A 97 -5.94 3.84 -3.92
N ASP A 98 -4.91 4.07 -4.73
CA ASP A 98 -4.45 3.14 -5.76
C ASP A 98 -3.26 2.34 -5.24
N LEU A 99 -3.50 1.06 -4.96
CA LEU A 99 -2.52 0.15 -4.37
C LEU A 99 -1.40 -0.28 -5.32
N SER A 100 -1.53 0.04 -6.61
CA SER A 100 -0.51 -0.26 -7.62
C SER A 100 0.54 0.85 -7.76
N ASN A 101 0.32 2.01 -7.13
CA ASN A 101 1.30 3.09 -7.15
C ASN A 101 2.53 2.76 -6.30
N LEU A 102 3.70 2.88 -6.93
CA LEU A 102 5.02 2.66 -6.32
C LEU A 102 5.55 3.89 -5.58
N GLY A 103 5.13 5.08 -6.02
CA GLY A 103 5.63 6.36 -5.54
C GLY A 103 4.51 7.21 -4.95
N ASN A 104 4.88 8.38 -4.45
CA ASN A 104 3.89 9.37 -4.01
C ASN A 104 3.06 9.83 -5.21
N TYR A 105 1.76 10.02 -5.00
CA TYR A 105 0.81 10.43 -6.03
C TYR A 105 -0.23 11.39 -5.44
N SER A 106 -1.00 12.07 -6.28
CA SER A 106 -2.18 12.82 -5.85
C SER A 106 -3.42 11.96 -6.07
N ASP A 107 -4.30 11.89 -5.07
CA ASP A 107 -5.61 11.27 -5.25
C ASP A 107 -6.41 12.03 -6.32
N GLU A 108 -6.88 11.34 -7.36
CA GLU A 108 -7.53 11.98 -8.51
C GLU A 108 -8.80 12.77 -8.14
N SER A 109 -9.49 12.39 -7.07
CA SER A 109 -10.76 13.00 -6.68
C SER A 109 -10.59 14.26 -5.82
N THR A 110 -9.52 14.32 -5.02
CA THR A 110 -9.30 15.37 -4.02
C THR A 110 -8.07 16.23 -4.28
N ASP A 111 -7.15 15.78 -5.14
CA ASP A 111 -5.82 16.34 -5.36
C ASP A 111 -4.99 16.44 -4.06
N ILE A 112 -5.24 15.51 -3.13
CA ILE A 112 -4.46 15.39 -1.89
C ILE A 112 -3.28 14.45 -2.14
N GLY A 113 -2.10 14.85 -1.68
CA GLY A 113 -0.88 14.04 -1.82
C GLY A 113 -0.91 12.79 -0.94
N VAL A 114 -0.91 11.61 -1.56
CA VAL A 114 -0.74 10.31 -0.92
C VAL A 114 0.73 9.90 -0.95
N THR A 115 1.24 9.50 0.21
CA THR A 115 2.60 8.98 0.35
C THR A 115 2.61 7.47 0.37
N VAL A 116 3.51 6.88 -0.43
CA VAL A 116 3.72 5.44 -0.49
C VAL A 116 5.05 5.08 0.16
N ARG A 117 5.02 4.14 1.11
CA ARG A 117 6.22 3.58 1.74
C ARG A 117 6.32 2.10 1.42
N ALA A 118 7.35 1.76 0.65
CA ALA A 118 7.69 0.37 0.36
C ALA A 118 8.57 -0.21 1.47
N SER A 119 8.31 -1.44 1.88
CA SER A 119 9.18 -2.23 2.76
C SER A 119 9.26 -3.66 2.27
N PHE A 120 10.45 -4.25 2.37
CA PHE A 120 10.67 -5.66 2.05
C PHE A 120 10.34 -6.53 3.27
N ILE A 121 9.70 -7.66 3.02
CA ILE A 121 9.46 -8.73 3.98
C ILE A 121 10.26 -9.94 3.49
N GLU A 122 10.73 -10.78 4.40
CA GLU A 122 11.50 -11.98 4.07
C GLU A 122 10.81 -12.87 3.02
N ASP A 123 11.57 -13.73 2.34
CA ASP A 123 11.06 -14.70 1.34
C ASP A 123 10.35 -14.11 0.12
N GLY A 124 10.71 -12.87 -0.24
CA GLY A 124 10.26 -12.24 -1.49
C GLY A 124 8.89 -11.58 -1.39
N TYR A 125 8.41 -11.33 -0.17
CA TYR A 125 7.22 -10.53 0.09
C TYR A 125 7.57 -9.04 0.16
N SER A 126 6.61 -8.18 -0.16
CA SER A 126 6.76 -6.74 -0.04
C SER A 126 5.47 -6.10 0.45
N LYS A 127 5.59 -5.01 1.20
CA LYS A 127 4.49 -4.19 1.69
C LYS A 127 4.60 -2.79 1.08
N PHE A 128 3.49 -2.26 0.58
CA PHE A 128 3.34 -0.87 0.16
C PHE A 128 2.28 -0.19 1.01
N GLU A 129 2.68 0.79 1.81
CA GLU A 129 1.80 1.53 2.73
C GLU A 129 1.46 2.91 2.16
N HIS A 130 0.17 3.14 1.91
CA HIS A 130 -0.44 4.36 1.41
C HIS A 130 -0.99 5.17 2.59
N SER A 131 -0.56 6.42 2.76
CA SER A 131 -0.98 7.28 3.88
C SER A 131 -0.92 8.76 3.56
N LEU A 132 -1.60 9.59 4.38
CA LEU A 132 -1.53 11.05 4.32
C LEU A 132 -0.50 11.63 5.32
N ARG A 133 0.64 10.96 5.50
CA ARG A 133 1.76 11.39 6.38
C ARG A 133 1.34 11.73 7.82
N GLY A 134 0.44 10.93 8.40
CA GLY A 134 -0.11 11.13 9.75
C GLY A 134 -1.45 11.88 9.78
N GLY A 135 -1.94 12.33 8.63
CA GLY A 135 -3.34 12.69 8.44
C GLY A 135 -4.22 11.45 8.38
N LEU A 136 -5.45 11.58 8.88
CA LEU A 136 -6.47 10.54 8.82
C LEU A 136 -7.42 10.82 7.65
N PHE A 137 -7.96 9.79 7.03
CA PHE A 137 -8.88 9.92 5.90
C PHE A 137 -10.05 8.95 6.00
N GLU A 138 -11.11 9.29 5.28
CA GLU A 138 -12.24 8.40 4.99
C GLU A 138 -11.95 7.64 3.70
N LEU A 139 -12.29 6.35 3.70
CA LEU A 139 -12.06 5.50 2.54
C LEU A 139 -13.32 5.42 1.70
N LYS A 140 -13.27 5.97 0.49
CA LYS A 140 -14.38 5.88 -0.47
C LYS A 140 -14.35 4.58 -1.27
N GLY A 141 -13.17 4.00 -1.43
CA GLY A 141 -12.94 2.75 -2.13
C GLY A 141 -11.44 2.48 -2.23
N VAL A 142 -11.08 1.41 -2.92
CA VAL A 142 -9.69 1.05 -3.21
C VAL A 142 -9.63 0.61 -4.67
N ILE A 143 -8.61 1.05 -5.39
CA ILE A 143 -8.37 0.66 -6.78
C ILE A 143 -6.98 0.03 -6.94
N HIS A 144 -6.78 -0.68 -8.04
CA HIS A 144 -5.51 -1.33 -8.36
C HIS A 144 -5.30 -1.48 -9.87
N GLY A 145 -4.05 -1.35 -10.29
CA GLY A 145 -3.56 -1.68 -11.63
C GLY A 145 -3.80 -0.58 -12.65
N THR A 146 -3.28 -0.79 -13.86
CA THR A 146 -3.25 0.20 -14.95
C THR A 146 -4.61 0.69 -15.46
N GLY A 147 -5.71 0.05 -15.05
CA GLY A 147 -7.08 0.43 -15.38
C GLY A 147 -7.89 0.99 -14.21
N ASN A 148 -7.25 1.32 -13.08
CA ASN A 148 -7.92 1.78 -11.86
C ASN A 148 -9.04 0.82 -11.42
N THR A 149 -8.77 -0.50 -11.47
CA THR A 149 -9.80 -1.53 -11.23
C THR A 149 -10.26 -1.46 -9.78
N PRO A 150 -11.56 -1.25 -9.50
CA PRO A 150 -12.06 -1.22 -8.13
C PRO A 150 -11.95 -2.58 -7.45
N LEU A 151 -11.38 -2.59 -6.24
CA LEU A 151 -11.34 -3.76 -5.38
C LEU A 151 -12.63 -3.77 -4.53
N THR A 152 -13.61 -4.55 -4.97
CA THR A 152 -14.93 -4.58 -4.32
C THR A 152 -14.89 -5.35 -3.00
N GLY A 153 -15.80 -5.04 -2.07
CA GLY A 153 -15.86 -5.68 -0.75
C GLY A 153 -14.88 -5.12 0.30
N ILE A 154 -14.02 -4.19 -0.10
CA ILE A 154 -13.17 -3.43 0.82
C ILE A 154 -13.85 -2.11 1.20
N SER A 155 -14.14 -1.91 2.49
CA SER A 155 -14.73 -0.66 3.00
C SER A 155 -14.44 -0.44 4.48
N SER A 156 -14.50 0.82 4.93
CA SER A 156 -14.39 1.19 6.34
C SER A 156 -15.32 2.35 6.65
N ASN A 157 -16.04 2.27 7.76
CA ASN A 157 -16.84 3.38 8.30
C ASN A 157 -16.07 4.20 9.35
N TYR A 158 -14.79 3.89 9.54
CA TYR A 158 -13.92 4.57 10.49
C TYR A 158 -12.78 5.27 9.78
N PRO A 159 -12.28 6.38 10.35
CA PRO A 159 -11.06 7.02 9.87
C PRO A 159 -9.88 6.07 9.81
N ILE A 160 -9.20 6.09 8.67
CA ILE A 160 -8.02 5.29 8.38
C ILE A 160 -6.77 6.17 8.46
N GLU A 161 -5.72 5.63 9.07
CA GLU A 161 -4.38 6.23 9.10
C GLU A 161 -3.55 5.80 7.89
N SER A 162 -3.63 4.52 7.52
CA SER A 162 -3.00 3.99 6.31
C SER A 162 -3.70 2.76 5.75
N VAL A 163 -3.50 2.54 4.46
CA VAL A 163 -3.85 1.30 3.75
C VAL A 163 -2.56 0.65 3.29
N SER A 164 -2.35 -0.62 3.61
CA SER A 164 -1.17 -1.37 3.18
C SER A 164 -1.55 -2.53 2.29
N ALA A 165 -0.76 -2.75 1.24
CA ALA A 165 -0.92 -3.85 0.29
C ALA A 165 0.30 -4.77 0.36
N TYR A 166 0.07 -6.08 0.50
CA TYR A 166 1.12 -7.09 0.60
C TYR A 166 1.17 -7.95 -0.67
N TYR A 167 2.35 -8.04 -1.27
CA TYR A 167 2.58 -8.75 -2.52
C TYR A 167 3.63 -9.86 -2.35
N TYR A 168 3.57 -10.90 -3.18
CA TYR A 168 4.65 -11.86 -3.35
C TYR A 168 5.40 -11.66 -4.67
N GLY A 169 6.65 -12.11 -4.76
CA GLY A 169 7.38 -12.14 -6.02
C GLY A 169 8.07 -10.83 -6.41
N GLY A 170 8.39 -9.98 -5.42
CA GLY A 170 9.20 -8.79 -5.58
C GLY A 170 8.42 -7.47 -5.53
N ALA A 171 9.08 -6.39 -5.94
CA ALA A 171 8.64 -5.01 -5.73
C ALA A 171 7.75 -4.44 -6.85
N ASP A 172 6.98 -5.29 -7.54
CA ASP A 172 6.07 -4.85 -8.61
C ASP A 172 4.61 -4.95 -8.17
N PRO A 173 4.02 -3.87 -7.62
CA PRO A 173 2.63 -3.84 -7.18
C PRO A 173 1.65 -3.64 -8.34
N GLN A 174 2.09 -3.60 -9.61
CA GLN A 174 1.17 -3.49 -10.74
C GLN A 174 0.44 -4.80 -11.04
N ASP A 175 1.04 -5.94 -10.65
CA ASP A 175 0.48 -7.27 -10.88
C ASP A 175 -0.52 -7.66 -9.77
N MET A 176 -1.81 -7.51 -10.07
CA MET A 176 -2.90 -7.86 -9.15
C MET A 176 -2.92 -9.35 -8.76
N SER A 177 -2.31 -10.23 -9.58
CA SER A 177 -2.21 -11.65 -9.25
C SER A 177 -1.21 -11.92 -8.11
N LYS A 178 -0.36 -10.93 -7.80
CA LYS A 178 0.61 -10.96 -6.70
C LYS A 178 0.08 -10.38 -5.39
N LEU A 179 -1.00 -9.61 -5.43
CA LEU A 179 -1.61 -9.00 -4.25
C LEU A 179 -2.31 -10.07 -3.39
N LEU A 180 -1.82 -10.26 -2.17
CA LEU A 180 -2.29 -11.30 -1.24
C LEU A 180 -3.26 -10.78 -0.18
N LEU A 181 -2.90 -9.65 0.43
CA LEU A 181 -3.53 -9.13 1.64
C LEU A 181 -3.57 -7.60 1.58
N VAL A 182 -4.69 -7.01 2.00
CA VAL A 182 -4.83 -5.57 2.23
C VAL A 182 -5.07 -5.35 3.72
N GLU A 183 -4.31 -4.47 4.36
CA GLU A 183 -4.42 -4.10 5.76
C GLU A 183 -4.84 -2.64 5.90
N PHE A 184 -5.80 -2.38 6.79
CA PHE A 184 -6.16 -1.04 7.23
C PHE A 184 -5.67 -0.80 8.65
N VAL A 185 -5.00 0.33 8.85
CA VAL A 185 -4.71 0.87 10.18
C VAL A 185 -5.80 1.88 10.52
N ILE A 186 -6.69 1.52 11.44
CA ILE A 186 -7.85 2.32 11.81
C ILE A 186 -7.56 3.07 13.10
N LYS A 187 -7.89 4.38 13.13
CA LYS A 187 -7.70 5.23 14.31
C LYS A 187 -9.05 5.70 14.86
N ASN A 188 -9.54 5.02 15.89
CA ASN A 188 -10.78 5.37 16.58
C ASN A 188 -10.65 5.14 18.09
N ASN A 189 -10.24 6.17 18.84
CA ASN A 189 -9.81 6.15 20.26
C ASN A 189 -8.58 5.27 20.55
N GLN A 190 -8.52 4.08 19.95
CA GLN A 190 -7.38 3.17 19.90
C GLN A 190 -7.04 2.85 18.44
N THR A 191 -5.83 2.35 18.21
CA THR A 191 -5.44 1.83 16.90
C THR A 191 -5.88 0.38 16.79
N THR A 192 -6.61 0.05 15.72
CA THR A 192 -7.01 -1.31 15.39
C THR A 192 -6.63 -1.64 13.96
N TYR A 193 -6.61 -2.93 13.61
CA TYR A 193 -6.24 -3.40 12.28
C TYR A 193 -7.39 -4.23 11.70
N LYS A 194 -7.66 -4.02 10.42
CA LYS A 194 -8.55 -4.85 9.62
C LYS A 194 -7.79 -5.39 8.42
N TYR A 195 -8.12 -6.59 8.01
CA TYR A 195 -7.48 -7.25 6.88
C TYR A 195 -8.52 -7.68 5.86
N TYR A 196 -8.13 -7.73 4.60
CA TYR A 196 -8.96 -8.19 3.50
C TYR A 196 -8.13 -9.09 2.60
N HIS A 197 -8.72 -10.18 2.12
CA HIS A 197 -8.09 -11.05 1.13
C HIS A 197 -9.08 -11.42 0.01
N LYS A 198 -8.55 -11.90 -1.10
CA LYS A 198 -9.33 -12.66 -2.09
C LYS A 198 -9.50 -14.09 -1.63
N GLN A 199 -10.69 -14.67 -1.83
CA GLN A 199 -10.92 -16.09 -1.56
C GLN A 199 -10.19 -16.96 -2.60
N ASN A 200 -10.21 -16.56 -3.87
CA ASN A 200 -9.52 -17.23 -4.97
C ASN A 200 -8.67 -16.25 -5.81
N LYS A 201 -7.77 -16.78 -6.64
CA LYS A 201 -6.85 -15.98 -7.48
C LYS A 201 -7.56 -14.93 -8.35
N GLU A 202 -8.66 -15.34 -8.96
CA GLU A 202 -9.39 -14.58 -9.98
C GLU A 202 -10.55 -13.75 -9.41
N ASP A 203 -10.82 -13.85 -8.11
CA ASP A 203 -11.89 -13.08 -7.50
C ASP A 203 -11.49 -11.60 -7.44
N LEU A 204 -12.35 -10.73 -7.99
CA LEU A 204 -12.24 -9.28 -7.81
C LEU A 204 -12.86 -8.82 -6.49
N THR A 205 -13.61 -9.71 -5.82
CA THR A 205 -14.28 -9.44 -4.56
C THR A 205 -13.37 -9.84 -3.40
N TRP A 206 -13.15 -8.87 -2.52
CA TRP A 206 -12.40 -9.03 -1.30
C TRP A 206 -13.36 -9.26 -0.13
N SER A 207 -12.93 -10.09 0.81
CA SER A 207 -13.66 -10.34 2.05
C SER A 207 -12.80 -9.95 3.25
N GLU A 208 -13.42 -9.42 4.28
CA GLU A 208 -12.76 -9.16 5.57
C GLU A 208 -12.15 -10.47 6.09
N TYR A 209 -10.85 -10.43 6.37
CA TYR A 209 -10.08 -11.56 6.86
C TYR A 209 -9.91 -11.44 8.37
N SER A 210 -10.56 -12.35 9.11
CA SER A 210 -10.43 -12.44 10.56
C SER A 210 -9.34 -13.46 10.91
N VAL A 211 -8.24 -12.99 11.48
CA VAL A 211 -7.17 -13.85 11.97
C VAL A 211 -7.64 -14.54 13.27
N PRO A 212 -7.76 -15.87 13.31
CA PRO A 212 -8.22 -16.58 14.50
C PRO A 212 -7.34 -16.25 15.71
N GLY A 213 -7.98 -15.85 16.81
CA GLY A 213 -7.29 -15.60 18.09
C GLY A 213 -6.50 -14.30 18.19
N GLN A 214 -6.41 -13.46 17.15
CA GLN A 214 -5.60 -12.22 17.18
C GLN A 214 -6.37 -10.90 17.32
N GLY A 215 -7.71 -10.94 17.38
CA GLY A 215 -8.54 -9.76 17.64
C GLY A 215 -8.15 -8.56 16.77
N THR A 216 -7.89 -7.41 17.40
CA THR A 216 -7.49 -6.16 16.71
C THR A 216 -5.97 -5.91 16.76
N THR A 217 -5.15 -6.94 16.88
CA THR A 217 -3.67 -6.81 16.95
C THR A 217 -3.07 -6.78 15.54
N GLN A 218 -1.96 -6.05 15.36
CA GLN A 218 -1.27 -6.04 14.08
C GLN A 218 -0.52 -7.35 13.84
N LEU A 219 -0.66 -7.91 12.65
CA LEU A 219 0.20 -8.97 12.15
C LEU A 219 1.60 -8.38 11.92
N ARG A 220 2.61 -8.94 12.60
CA ARG A 220 4.01 -8.54 12.45
C ARG A 220 4.91 -9.76 12.53
N GLY A 221 6.11 -9.67 11.95
CA GLY A 221 7.14 -10.71 12.05
C GLY A 221 6.65 -12.07 11.55
N THR A 222 6.94 -13.12 12.31
CA THR A 222 6.60 -14.51 11.96
C THR A 222 5.10 -14.73 11.72
N PRO A 223 4.15 -14.28 12.58
CA PRO A 223 2.72 -14.39 12.30
C PRO A 223 2.27 -13.79 10.97
N LEU A 224 2.77 -12.61 10.60
CA LEU A 224 2.43 -11.99 9.31
C LEU A 224 2.91 -12.86 8.15
N LYS A 225 4.15 -13.34 8.24
CA LYS A 225 4.75 -14.19 7.22
C LYS A 225 3.99 -15.49 7.02
N GLU A 226 3.64 -16.18 8.12
CA GLU A 226 2.87 -17.43 8.08
C GLU A 226 1.52 -17.24 7.38
N GLU A 227 0.84 -16.11 7.63
CA GLU A 227 -0.41 -15.76 6.96
C GLU A 227 -0.20 -15.46 5.46
N LEU A 228 0.87 -14.75 5.09
CA LEU A 228 1.21 -14.51 3.68
C LEU A 228 1.54 -15.82 2.96
N ASP A 229 2.30 -16.72 3.58
CA ASP A 229 2.62 -18.05 3.04
C ASP A 229 1.37 -18.89 2.83
N LYS A 230 0.40 -18.82 3.76
CA LYS A 230 -0.90 -19.48 3.63
C LYS A 230 -1.72 -18.90 2.47
N LEU A 231 -1.83 -17.57 2.38
CA LEU A 231 -2.59 -16.90 1.33
C LEU A 231 -1.98 -17.14 -0.05
N LYS A 232 -0.64 -17.13 -0.16
CA LYS A 232 0.08 -17.45 -1.39
C LYS A 232 -0.27 -18.85 -1.89
N LYS A 233 -0.30 -19.87 -1.03
CA LYS A 233 -0.67 -21.25 -1.41
C LYS A 233 -2.10 -21.35 -1.94
N VAL A 234 -3.03 -20.55 -1.39
CA VAL A 234 -4.44 -20.55 -1.82
C VAL A 234 -4.62 -19.80 -3.14
N GLN A 235 -4.01 -18.63 -3.26
CA GLN A 235 -4.21 -17.75 -4.41
C GLN A 235 -3.27 -18.05 -5.57
N SER A 236 -2.22 -18.83 -5.35
CA SER A 236 -1.28 -19.31 -6.36
C SER A 236 -0.87 -20.72 -5.98
N PRO A 237 -1.81 -21.69 -6.05
CA PRO A 237 -1.46 -23.08 -5.86
C PRO A 237 -0.38 -23.36 -6.91
N ASP A 238 0.80 -23.79 -6.45
CA ASP A 238 1.87 -24.19 -7.33
C ASP A 238 1.23 -25.06 -8.41
N HIS A 239 1.33 -24.63 -9.67
CA HIS A 239 0.87 -25.47 -10.76
C HIS A 239 1.54 -26.81 -10.53
N SER A 240 0.72 -27.81 -10.18
CA SER A 240 1.17 -29.17 -9.88
C SER A 240 2.28 -29.49 -10.86
N PRO A 241 3.50 -29.82 -10.38
CA PRO A 241 4.71 -29.76 -11.19
C PRO A 241 4.39 -30.37 -12.55
N SER A 242 4.62 -29.61 -13.62
CA SER A 242 4.25 -30.04 -14.97
C SER A 242 4.68 -31.50 -15.15
N ILE A 243 3.91 -32.30 -15.90
CA ILE A 243 4.23 -33.73 -16.12
C ILE A 243 5.72 -33.92 -16.48
N GLY A 244 6.33 -32.97 -17.20
CA GLY A 244 7.77 -32.95 -17.47
C GLY A 244 8.67 -32.81 -16.24
N GLN A 245 8.34 -31.96 -15.26
CA GLN A 245 9.07 -31.86 -13.98
C GLN A 245 8.88 -33.09 -13.09
N GLN A 246 7.69 -33.71 -13.12
CA GLN A 246 7.48 -34.99 -12.44
C GLN A 246 8.29 -36.12 -13.09
N ILE A 247 8.36 -36.15 -14.42
CA ILE A 247 9.18 -37.11 -15.18
C ILE A 247 10.68 -36.88 -14.90
N LEU A 248 11.16 -35.63 -14.90
CA LEU A 248 12.55 -35.31 -14.56
C LEU A 248 12.89 -35.64 -13.10
N GLY A 249 11.97 -35.37 -12.17
CA GLY A 249 12.10 -35.77 -10.77
C GLY A 249 12.14 -37.28 -10.61
N PHE A 250 11.33 -38.02 -11.37
CA PHE A 250 11.35 -39.48 -11.39
C PHE A 250 12.67 -40.04 -11.96
N ILE A 251 13.15 -39.50 -13.08
CA ILE A 251 14.44 -39.89 -13.69
C ILE A 251 15.61 -39.61 -12.74
N ASN A 252 15.59 -38.49 -12.01
CA ASN A 252 16.67 -38.14 -11.07
C ASN A 252 16.59 -38.91 -9.74
N SER A 253 15.40 -39.33 -9.31
CA SER A 253 15.20 -40.04 -8.03
C SER A 253 15.21 -41.57 -8.17
N THR A 254 15.10 -42.11 -9.38
CA THR A 254 15.36 -43.51 -9.67
C THR A 254 16.72 -43.62 -10.37
N PRO A 255 17.83 -43.83 -9.62
CA PRO A 255 19.06 -44.27 -10.25
C PRO A 255 18.78 -45.62 -10.91
N VAL A 256 18.55 -45.60 -12.22
CA VAL A 256 18.33 -46.81 -12.99
C VAL A 256 19.58 -47.66 -12.82
N LYS A 257 19.46 -48.73 -12.01
CA LYS A 257 20.35 -49.88 -12.11
C LYS A 257 20.11 -50.52 -13.47
N ILE A 258 20.68 -49.93 -14.52
CA ILE A 258 20.84 -50.60 -15.81
C ILE A 258 21.90 -51.69 -15.58
N GLY A 259 21.42 -52.83 -15.09
CA GLY A 259 22.21 -54.05 -15.01
C GLY A 259 22.36 -54.65 -16.40
N GLY A 260 23.61 -54.83 -16.81
CA GLY A 260 24.05 -56.00 -17.58
C GLY A 260 23.50 -56.18 -18.98
N GLY A 261 24.12 -55.51 -19.95
CA GLY A 261 24.09 -55.90 -21.36
C GLY A 261 25.48 -55.77 -21.95
N SER A 262 26.26 -56.84 -21.87
CA SER A 262 27.60 -56.98 -22.44
C SER A 262 27.57 -56.77 -23.95
N LEU A 263 28.13 -55.65 -24.41
CA LEU A 263 28.54 -55.47 -25.81
C LEU A 263 30.03 -55.13 -25.88
N ALA A 264 30.67 -55.89 -26.75
CA ALA A 264 32.10 -56.08 -26.84
C ALA A 264 32.86 -54.85 -27.35
N THR A 265 34.11 -54.82 -26.92
CA THR A 265 35.22 -53.91 -27.19
C THR A 265 35.35 -53.40 -28.62
N GLY A 266 35.38 -52.08 -28.77
CA GLY A 266 35.98 -51.36 -29.89
C GLY A 266 36.82 -50.20 -29.35
N VAL A 267 38.14 -50.30 -29.50
CA VAL A 267 39.18 -49.42 -28.97
C VAL A 267 39.13 -48.04 -29.64
N GLY A 268 39.14 -46.97 -28.85
CA GLY A 268 39.29 -45.60 -29.32
C GLY A 268 39.12 -44.58 -28.19
N GLY A 269 40.18 -44.38 -27.39
CA GLY A 269 40.15 -43.46 -26.27
C GLY A 269 40.26 -41.99 -26.67
N SER A 270 39.45 -41.14 -26.04
CA SER A 270 39.88 -39.85 -25.51
C SER A 270 38.82 -39.32 -24.53
N ALA A 271 39.30 -38.51 -23.60
CA ALA A 271 38.73 -38.26 -22.30
C ALA A 271 37.53 -37.31 -22.26
N LEU A 272 36.80 -37.45 -21.15
CA LEU A 272 35.79 -36.62 -20.51
C LEU A 272 35.74 -35.13 -20.90
N GLY A 273 34.52 -34.65 -21.14
CA GLY A 273 34.15 -33.25 -21.04
C GLY A 273 32.67 -33.08 -20.70
N TYR A 274 32.39 -32.79 -19.42
CA TYR A 274 31.12 -32.26 -18.92
C TYR A 274 30.65 -31.09 -19.80
N GLY A 275 29.57 -31.25 -20.56
CA GLY A 275 29.08 -30.18 -21.46
C GLY A 275 27.63 -30.30 -21.93
N GLY A 276 26.84 -31.22 -21.38
CA GLY A 276 25.49 -31.52 -21.85
C GLY A 276 24.38 -30.98 -20.95
N TYR A 277 24.11 -29.67 -20.95
CA TYR A 277 22.78 -29.14 -20.59
C TYR A 277 22.45 -27.73 -21.13
N LYS A 278 23.37 -27.05 -21.83
CA LYS A 278 23.12 -25.69 -22.36
C LYS A 278 22.43 -25.61 -23.74
N LEU A 279 21.99 -26.72 -24.34
CA LEU A 279 21.47 -26.73 -25.72
C LEU A 279 19.94 -26.83 -25.88
N PHE A 280 19.16 -26.93 -24.79
CA PHE A 280 17.69 -27.02 -24.89
C PHE A 280 16.89 -25.74 -24.61
N ILE A 281 17.54 -24.61 -24.28
CA ILE A 281 16.81 -23.35 -24.00
C ILE A 281 16.57 -22.49 -25.27
N SER A 282 17.19 -22.80 -26.41
CA SER A 282 17.08 -21.92 -27.60
C SER A 282 15.81 -22.07 -28.45
N LEU A 283 14.84 -22.92 -28.08
CA LEU A 283 13.66 -23.19 -28.92
C LEU A 283 12.30 -22.65 -28.40
N ILE A 284 12.26 -21.89 -27.30
CA ILE A 284 10.98 -21.30 -26.79
C ILE A 284 10.95 -19.75 -26.94
N ALA A 285 11.96 -19.14 -27.55
CA ALA A 285 11.94 -17.72 -27.92
C ALA A 285 11.64 -17.53 -29.42
N ARG A 286 10.52 -18.09 -29.91
CA ARG A 286 9.85 -17.71 -31.16
C ARG A 286 8.53 -18.46 -31.28
N LEU A 287 7.48 -17.89 -30.67
CA LEU A 287 6.09 -17.87 -31.12
C LEU A 287 5.36 -16.78 -30.33
#